data_AF-A0A0P4UYE0-F1
#
_entry.id   AF-A0A0P4UYE0-F1
#
_cell.length_a   1.000
_cell.length_b   1.000
_cell.length_c   1.000
_cell.angle_alpha   90.00
_cell.angle_beta   90.00
_cell.angle_gamma   90.00
#
_symmetry.space_group_name_H-M   'P 1'
#
loop_
_entity.id
_entity.type
_entity.pdbx_description
1 polymer ?
#
loop_
_entity_poly.entity_id
_entity_poly.type
_entity_poly.pdbx_seq_one_letter_code
_entity_poly.pdbx_strand_id
1 'polypeptide(L)'
;MPNLLETLTHFETILNQAAPTIATRLQPGLSLSEIEAQTAGFSWKFPSEAYGLYQWHNGLSSKPGKLSLAEKLLRLKGKWHGELSGRENEIHLKLNPSRRMIAKFLPLDYTLSGHRHLKLGRCLIDLLPIAILNDSDTTIYCMMRLDAENPIVYCANGTKLPPMKVTEAFLSTQPQFRNLNDAIAVLAQWFLSETNQKSSINEDDAQLDLGKLAQIYQQHCKSNEPFIL
;
A
#
# COMPACT_ATOMS: atom_id res chain seq x y z
N MET A 1 0.65 21.57 -5.46
CA MET A 1 1.05 20.19 -5.09
C MET A 1 1.42 19.47 -6.37
N PRO A 2 2.45 18.60 -6.36
CA PRO A 2 2.82 17.83 -7.54
C PRO A 2 1.64 16.97 -8.03
N ASN A 3 1.58 16.75 -9.33
CA ASN A 3 0.62 15.82 -9.94
C ASN A 3 0.98 14.39 -9.50
N LEU A 4 -0.01 13.52 -9.26
CA LEU A 4 0.20 12.11 -8.91
C LEU A 4 1.24 11.43 -9.82
N LEU A 5 1.21 11.69 -11.13
CA LEU A 5 2.17 11.10 -12.07
C LEU A 5 3.62 11.57 -11.81
N GLU A 6 3.82 12.85 -11.45
CA GLU A 6 5.14 13.38 -11.10
C GLU A 6 5.67 12.70 -9.83
N THR A 7 4.80 12.55 -8.83
CA THR A 7 5.13 11.87 -7.56
C THR A 7 5.49 10.40 -7.78
N LEU A 8 4.72 9.70 -8.63
CA LEU A 8 5.00 8.30 -8.99
C LEU A 8 6.31 8.18 -9.76
N THR A 9 6.58 9.06 -10.73
CA THR A 9 7.85 9.10 -11.47
C THR A 9 9.04 9.39 -10.55
N HIS A 10 8.87 10.29 -9.59
CA HIS A 10 9.88 10.58 -8.58
C HIS A 10 10.14 9.36 -7.68
N PHE A 11 9.08 8.68 -7.25
CA PHE A 11 9.20 7.44 -6.48
C PHE A 11 9.90 6.35 -7.27
N GLU A 12 9.60 6.19 -8.57
CA GLU A 12 10.31 5.28 -9.46
C GLU A 12 11.81 5.59 -9.53
N THR A 13 12.15 6.89 -9.57
CA THR A 13 13.56 7.33 -9.57
C THR A 13 14.26 6.91 -8.28
N ILE A 14 13.61 7.09 -7.12
CA ILE A 14 14.12 6.63 -5.83
C ILE A 14 14.28 5.10 -5.83
N LEU A 15 13.30 4.36 -6.34
CA LEU A 15 13.37 2.89 -6.45
C LEU A 15 14.51 2.43 -7.35
N ASN A 16 14.70 3.05 -8.51
CA ASN A 16 15.80 2.75 -9.43
C ASN A 16 17.18 2.99 -8.79
N GLN A 17 17.30 4.02 -7.95
CA GLN A 17 18.55 4.34 -7.26
C GLN A 17 18.82 3.43 -6.06
N ALA A 18 17.82 3.21 -5.20
CA ALA A 18 17.95 2.47 -3.96
C ALA A 18 17.86 0.95 -4.14
N ALA A 19 17.08 0.49 -5.13
CA ALA A 19 16.70 -0.90 -5.32
C ALA A 19 16.50 -1.27 -6.82
N PRO A 20 17.54 -1.13 -7.67
CA PRO A 20 17.41 -1.28 -9.13
C PRO A 20 16.85 -2.64 -9.58
N THR A 21 17.25 -3.74 -8.92
CA THR A 21 16.73 -5.09 -9.23
C THR A 21 15.23 -5.23 -8.95
N ILE A 22 14.68 -4.40 -8.08
CA ILE A 22 13.25 -4.39 -7.77
C ILE A 22 12.51 -3.46 -8.72
N ALA A 23 13.10 -2.31 -9.08
CA ALA A 23 12.54 -1.42 -10.07
C ALA A 23 12.34 -2.12 -11.43
N THR A 24 13.26 -2.99 -11.85
CA THR A 24 13.10 -3.80 -13.08
C THR A 24 11.96 -4.81 -13.03
N ARG A 25 11.35 -5.03 -11.86
CA ARG A 25 10.20 -5.93 -11.66
C ARG A 25 8.88 -5.18 -11.68
N LEU A 26 8.86 -3.84 -11.77
CA LEU A 26 7.62 -3.09 -11.93
C LEU A 26 6.89 -3.58 -13.19
N GLN A 27 5.63 -3.97 -13.04
CA GLN A 27 4.84 -4.42 -14.17
C GLN A 27 4.47 -3.22 -15.04
N PRO A 28 4.39 -3.40 -16.38
CA PRO A 28 3.80 -2.38 -17.23
C PRO A 28 2.43 -1.94 -16.69
N GLY A 29 2.15 -0.65 -16.80
CA GLY A 29 0.84 -0.11 -16.49
C GLY A 29 -0.25 -0.73 -17.38
N LEU A 30 -1.46 -0.78 -16.84
CA LEU A 30 -2.65 -1.23 -17.55
C LEU A 30 -3.22 -0.12 -18.43
N SER A 31 -3.79 -0.49 -19.56
CA SER A 31 -4.65 0.40 -20.35
C SER A 31 -5.95 0.71 -19.61
N LEU A 32 -6.60 1.81 -20.01
CA LEU A 32 -7.92 2.18 -19.49
C LEU A 32 -8.93 1.03 -19.65
N SER A 33 -8.98 0.43 -20.84
CA SER A 33 -9.89 -0.69 -21.14
C SER A 33 -9.62 -1.93 -20.28
N GLU A 34 -8.36 -2.21 -19.92
CA GLU A 34 -8.04 -3.34 -19.04
C GLU A 34 -8.51 -3.10 -17.61
N ILE A 35 -8.35 -1.87 -17.11
CA ILE A 35 -8.84 -1.48 -15.78
C ILE A 35 -10.38 -1.51 -15.75
N GLU A 36 -11.02 -0.92 -16.76
CA GLU A 36 -12.49 -0.92 -16.88
C GLU A 36 -13.05 -2.34 -16.95
N ALA A 37 -12.43 -3.23 -17.75
CA ALA A 37 -12.85 -4.62 -17.83
C ALA A 37 -12.76 -5.36 -16.48
N GLN A 38 -11.73 -5.08 -15.68
CA GLN A 38 -11.55 -5.70 -14.36
C GLN A 38 -12.50 -5.12 -13.30
N THR A 39 -12.89 -3.85 -13.45
CA THR A 39 -13.70 -3.11 -12.47
C THR A 39 -15.20 -3.06 -12.81
N ALA A 40 -15.60 -3.44 -14.03
CA ALA A 40 -16.98 -3.39 -14.52
C ALA A 40 -18.01 -4.15 -13.65
N GLY A 41 -17.56 -5.17 -12.92
CA GLY A 41 -18.42 -5.98 -12.06
C GLY A 41 -18.70 -5.38 -10.67
N PHE A 42 -18.16 -4.20 -10.35
CA PHE A 42 -18.31 -3.57 -9.04
C PHE A 42 -19.34 -2.44 -9.09
N SER A 43 -20.04 -2.21 -7.97
CA SER A 43 -21.10 -1.19 -7.87
C SER A 43 -20.57 0.23 -7.61
N TRP A 44 -19.27 0.36 -7.32
CA TRP A 44 -18.59 1.62 -7.06
C TRP A 44 -17.90 2.13 -8.33
N LYS A 45 -17.59 3.44 -8.34
CA LYS A 45 -16.75 4.02 -9.39
C LYS A 45 -15.29 3.90 -8.98
N PHE A 46 -14.44 3.48 -9.91
CA PHE A 46 -13.01 3.42 -9.65
C PHE A 46 -12.43 4.84 -9.57
N PRO A 47 -11.74 5.22 -8.48
CA PRO A 47 -11.22 6.58 -8.34
C PRO A 47 -10.20 6.95 -9.43
N SER A 48 -10.17 8.22 -9.84
CA SER A 48 -9.23 8.72 -10.86
C SER A 48 -7.76 8.50 -10.45
N GLU A 49 -7.44 8.67 -9.17
CA GLU A 49 -6.10 8.40 -8.66
C GLU A 49 -5.73 6.92 -8.70
N ALA A 50 -6.71 6.02 -8.55
CA ALA A 50 -6.49 4.59 -8.72
C ALA A 50 -6.18 4.27 -10.19
N TYR A 51 -6.88 4.89 -11.16
CA TYR A 51 -6.49 4.81 -12.56
C TYR A 51 -5.04 5.26 -12.76
N GLY A 52 -4.67 6.43 -12.23
CA GLY A 52 -3.30 6.95 -12.34
C GLY A 52 -2.24 5.97 -11.80
N LEU A 53 -2.52 5.32 -10.66
CA LEU A 53 -1.63 4.31 -10.08
C LEU A 53 -1.42 3.11 -11.01
N TYR A 54 -2.52 2.50 -11.48
CA TYR A 54 -2.46 1.26 -12.26
C TYR A 54 -2.08 1.48 -13.72
N GLN A 55 -2.28 2.70 -14.26
CA GLN A 55 -1.75 3.10 -15.57
C GLN A 55 -0.25 3.41 -15.52
N TRP A 56 0.30 3.78 -14.36
CA TRP A 56 1.75 3.90 -14.16
C TRP A 56 2.40 2.51 -14.07
N HIS A 57 2.07 1.74 -13.04
CA HIS A 57 2.53 0.36 -12.90
C HIS A 57 1.48 -0.53 -12.24
N ASN A 58 1.33 -1.76 -12.75
CA ASN A 58 0.42 -2.75 -12.18
C ASN A 58 1.08 -3.58 -11.06
N GLY A 59 1.69 -2.91 -10.07
CA GLY A 59 2.46 -3.56 -9.00
C GLY A 59 3.79 -4.16 -9.48
N LEU A 60 4.29 -5.19 -8.78
CA LEU A 60 5.57 -5.87 -9.05
C LEU A 60 5.34 -7.27 -9.69
N SER A 61 6.31 -7.82 -10.44
CA SER A 61 6.23 -9.00 -11.38
C SER A 61 5.69 -10.32 -10.78
N SER A 62 5.26 -11.38 -11.47
CA SER A 62 5.13 -11.72 -12.92
C SER A 62 3.98 -12.72 -13.11
N LYS A 63 2.90 -12.32 -13.80
CA LYS A 63 1.63 -13.07 -13.97
C LYS A 63 0.98 -13.44 -12.63
N PRO A 64 -0.34 -13.27 -12.47
CA PRO A 64 -1.00 -13.88 -11.33
C PRO A 64 -0.71 -15.39 -11.38
N GLY A 65 0.11 -15.89 -10.45
CA GLY A 65 0.11 -17.31 -10.15
C GLY A 65 -1.35 -17.68 -9.95
N LYS A 66 -1.83 -18.73 -10.62
CA LYS A 66 -3.21 -19.20 -10.45
C LYS A 66 -3.44 -19.32 -8.95
N LEU A 67 -4.22 -18.40 -8.37
CA LEU A 67 -4.61 -18.47 -6.97
C LEU A 67 -5.08 -19.90 -6.75
N SER A 68 -4.37 -20.63 -5.89
CA SER A 68 -4.70 -22.00 -5.56
C SER A 68 -6.11 -22.05 -5.02
N LEU A 69 -6.76 -23.20 -5.13
CA LEU A 69 -8.11 -23.38 -4.58
C LEU A 69 -8.11 -23.05 -3.07
N ALA A 70 -7.01 -23.30 -2.37
CA ALA A 70 -6.82 -22.83 -1.00
C ALA A 70 -6.81 -21.29 -0.94
N GLU A 71 -5.98 -20.58 -1.67
CA GLU A 71 -5.97 -19.10 -1.69
C GLU A 71 -7.33 -18.49 -2.06
N LYS A 72 -8.10 -19.15 -2.93
CA LYS A 72 -9.50 -18.81 -3.25
C LYS A 72 -10.50 -19.12 -2.13
N LEU A 73 -10.22 -20.12 -1.30
CA LEU A 73 -11.08 -20.62 -0.21
C LEU A 73 -10.63 -20.16 1.19
N LEU A 74 -9.47 -19.51 1.34
CA LEU A 74 -8.86 -19.20 2.62
C LEU A 74 -9.61 -18.04 3.31
N ARG A 75 -10.66 -18.44 4.02
CA ARG A 75 -11.02 -17.95 5.36
C ARG A 75 -9.86 -18.21 6.34
N LEU A 76 -8.63 -17.75 6.07
CA LEU A 76 -7.59 -17.78 7.09
C LEU A 76 -8.00 -16.80 8.18
N LYS A 77 -8.44 -17.35 9.30
CA LYS A 77 -8.70 -16.60 10.52
C LYS A 77 -7.47 -15.73 10.83
N GLY A 78 -7.58 -14.43 10.61
CA GLY A 78 -6.60 -13.44 11.07
C GLY A 78 -5.63 -12.85 10.05
N LYS A 79 -5.75 -13.11 8.74
CA LYS A 79 -4.89 -12.50 7.71
C LYS A 79 -5.71 -11.81 6.61
N TRP A 80 -5.26 -10.67 6.08
CA TRP A 80 -5.91 -10.02 4.95
C TRP A 80 -5.39 -10.58 3.63
N HIS A 81 -6.20 -10.47 2.56
CA HIS A 81 -5.92 -11.18 1.30
C HIS A 81 -4.70 -10.66 0.54
N GLY A 82 -4.26 -9.42 0.77
CA GLY A 82 -3.13 -8.88 0.02
C GLY A 82 -1.79 -9.58 0.35
N GLU A 83 -1.70 -10.36 1.43
CA GLU A 83 -0.57 -11.27 1.68
C GLU A 83 -0.46 -12.41 0.65
N LEU A 84 -1.55 -12.72 -0.08
CA LEU A 84 -1.62 -13.84 -1.02
C LEU A 84 -1.02 -13.54 -2.39
N SER A 85 -0.53 -12.33 -2.63
CA SER A 85 0.17 -12.00 -3.88
C SER A 85 1.57 -12.61 -4.00
N GLY A 86 1.88 -13.59 -3.15
CA GLY A 86 3.18 -14.24 -3.06
C GLY A 86 4.30 -13.30 -2.60
N ARG A 87 5.52 -13.84 -2.62
CA ARG A 87 6.77 -13.07 -2.39
C ARG A 87 7.25 -12.34 -3.64
N GLU A 88 6.63 -12.61 -4.78
CA GLU A 88 7.02 -12.03 -6.07
C GLU A 88 6.66 -10.53 -6.19
N ASN A 89 5.79 -10.02 -5.31
CA ASN A 89 5.40 -8.62 -5.30
C ASN A 89 6.07 -7.81 -4.18
N GLU A 90 7.21 -8.28 -3.67
CA GLU A 90 7.90 -7.70 -2.52
C GLU A 90 9.12 -6.86 -2.92
N ILE A 91 9.16 -5.63 -2.41
CA ILE A 91 10.34 -4.77 -2.28
C ILE A 91 11.00 -5.12 -0.95
N HIS A 92 12.17 -5.75 -0.99
CA HIS A 92 12.96 -5.99 0.21
C HIS A 92 13.98 -4.88 0.39
N LEU A 93 13.72 -3.97 1.32
CA LEU A 93 14.74 -3.05 1.79
C LEU A 93 15.55 -3.74 2.88
N LYS A 94 16.84 -3.97 2.60
CA LYS A 94 17.81 -4.34 3.63
C LYS A 94 18.35 -3.07 4.25
N LEU A 95 17.96 -2.81 5.50
CA LEU A 95 18.41 -1.64 6.24
C LEU A 95 19.72 -1.91 6.98
N ASN A 96 19.98 -3.17 7.37
CA ASN A 96 21.26 -3.66 7.87
C ASN A 96 21.37 -5.20 7.64
N PRO A 97 22.45 -5.89 8.05
CA PRO A 97 22.63 -7.33 7.83
C PRO A 97 21.49 -8.23 8.35
N SER A 98 20.77 -7.79 9.39
CA SER A 98 19.71 -8.55 10.06
C SER A 98 18.30 -8.04 9.75
N ARG A 99 18.17 -6.85 9.14
CA ARG A 99 16.88 -6.15 8.99
C ARG A 99 16.36 -6.20 7.58
N ARG A 100 15.09 -6.57 7.46
CA ARG A 100 14.35 -6.58 6.19
C ARG A 100 12.98 -5.95 6.40
N MET A 101 12.77 -4.88 5.67
CA MET A 101 11.46 -4.29 5.49
C MET A 101 10.95 -4.68 4.11
N ILE A 102 9.68 -5.03 4.06
CA ILE A 102 8.99 -5.55 2.90
C ILE A 102 7.87 -4.58 2.56
N ALA A 103 7.93 -3.96 1.38
CA ALA A 103 6.79 -3.26 0.83
C ALA A 103 6.23 -4.01 -0.38
N LYS A 104 4.92 -4.10 -0.49
CA LYS A 104 4.24 -4.70 -1.63
C LYS A 104 3.31 -3.69 -2.25
N PHE A 105 3.51 -3.36 -3.51
CA PHE A 105 2.51 -2.67 -4.32
C PHE A 105 1.68 -3.73 -5.02
N LEU A 106 0.37 -3.74 -4.75
CA LEU A 106 -0.51 -4.81 -5.18
C LEU A 106 -0.97 -4.56 -6.63
N PRO A 107 -0.84 -5.54 -7.53
CA PRO A 107 -1.50 -5.48 -8.83
C PRO A 107 -3.02 -5.38 -8.67
N LEU A 108 -3.70 -4.84 -9.69
CA LEU A 108 -5.14 -4.53 -9.61
C LEU A 108 -5.99 -5.73 -9.23
N ASP A 109 -5.72 -6.92 -9.78
CA ASP A 109 -6.47 -8.13 -9.49
C ASP A 109 -6.38 -8.56 -8.01
N TYR A 110 -5.21 -8.43 -7.40
CA TYR A 110 -5.00 -8.66 -5.97
C TYR A 110 -5.67 -7.61 -5.11
N THR A 111 -5.60 -6.36 -5.53
CA THR A 111 -6.29 -5.25 -4.88
C THR A 111 -7.81 -5.46 -4.86
N LEU A 112 -8.40 -5.85 -5.99
CA LEU A 112 -9.82 -6.18 -6.10
C LEU A 112 -10.20 -7.43 -5.30
N SER A 113 -9.31 -8.42 -5.24
CA SER A 113 -9.50 -9.60 -4.40
C SER A 113 -9.46 -9.25 -2.90
N GLY A 114 -8.57 -8.33 -2.51
CA GLY A 114 -8.52 -7.75 -1.16
C GLY A 114 -9.82 -7.03 -0.79
N HIS A 115 -10.35 -6.21 -1.69
CA HIS A 115 -11.66 -5.58 -1.52
C HIS A 115 -12.78 -6.61 -1.29
N ARG A 116 -12.86 -7.65 -2.14
CA ARG A 116 -13.85 -8.72 -1.98
C ARG A 116 -13.71 -9.44 -0.64
N HIS A 117 -12.49 -9.67 -0.17
CA HIS A 117 -12.26 -10.27 1.14
C HIS A 117 -12.79 -9.37 2.28
N LEU A 118 -12.61 -8.05 2.19
CA LEU A 118 -13.21 -7.12 3.15
C LEU A 118 -14.73 -7.23 3.17
N LYS A 119 -15.38 -7.29 2.00
CA LYS A 119 -16.83 -7.46 1.90
C LYS A 119 -17.31 -8.82 2.43
N LEU A 120 -16.59 -9.91 2.15
CA LEU A 120 -16.87 -11.23 2.75
C LEU A 120 -16.74 -11.21 4.28
N GLY A 121 -15.79 -10.42 4.78
CA GLY A 121 -15.60 -10.12 6.19
C GLY A 121 -16.64 -9.18 6.79
N ARG A 122 -17.67 -8.78 6.03
CA ARG A 122 -18.72 -7.82 6.42
C ARG A 122 -18.17 -6.43 6.78
N CYS A 123 -17.04 -6.03 6.21
CA CYS A 123 -16.63 -4.63 6.24
C CYS A 123 -17.66 -3.80 5.47
N LEU A 124 -18.24 -2.80 6.13
CA LEU A 124 -19.26 -1.93 5.53
C LEU A 124 -18.65 -0.87 4.63
N ILE A 125 -17.38 -0.54 4.83
CA ILE A 125 -16.66 0.51 4.10
C ILE A 125 -16.11 -0.09 2.80
N ASP A 126 -16.27 0.62 1.69
CA ASP A 126 -15.65 0.26 0.42
C ASP A 126 -14.19 0.71 0.41
N LEU A 127 -13.30 -0.25 0.67
CA LEU A 127 -11.85 -0.03 0.72
C LEU A 127 -11.14 -0.87 -0.33
N LEU A 128 -10.06 -0.31 -0.85
CA LEU A 128 -9.24 -0.86 -1.92
C LEU A 128 -7.79 -0.96 -1.41
N PRO A 129 -7.32 -2.14 -1.00
CA PRO A 129 -5.93 -2.33 -0.56
C PRO A 129 -4.97 -2.13 -1.74
N ILE A 130 -4.12 -1.11 -1.68
CA ILE A 130 -3.20 -0.74 -2.77
C ILE A 130 -1.74 -1.12 -2.46
N ALA A 131 -1.38 -1.17 -1.17
CA ALA A 131 -0.05 -1.57 -0.74
C ALA A 131 -0.05 -2.23 0.64
N ILE A 132 1.01 -2.99 0.92
CA ILE A 132 1.29 -3.60 2.23
C ILE A 132 2.71 -3.26 2.62
N LEU A 133 2.91 -2.84 3.87
CA LEU A 133 4.24 -2.67 4.47
C LEU A 133 4.39 -3.67 5.61
N ASN A 134 5.54 -4.34 5.71
CA ASN A 134 5.81 -5.33 6.73
C ASN A 134 7.29 -5.32 7.16
N ASP A 135 7.59 -5.53 8.44
CA ASP A 135 8.94 -5.58 9.02
C ASP A 135 9.19 -6.87 9.83
N SER A 136 8.40 -7.92 9.57
CA SER A 136 8.30 -9.21 10.29
C SER A 136 7.35 -9.22 11.48
N ASP A 137 7.26 -8.12 12.25
CA ASP A 137 6.42 -8.06 13.46
C ASP A 137 5.13 -7.26 13.24
N THR A 138 5.16 -6.30 12.34
CA THR A 138 4.07 -5.38 12.04
C THR A 138 3.69 -5.52 10.57
N THR A 139 2.38 -5.54 10.29
CA THR A 139 1.84 -5.45 8.93
C THR A 139 0.92 -4.26 8.84
N ILE A 140 1.20 -3.35 7.91
CA ILE A 140 0.40 -2.16 7.63
C ILE A 140 -0.27 -2.35 6.27
N TYR A 141 -1.58 -2.16 6.22
CA TYR A 141 -2.36 -2.16 4.98
C TYR A 141 -2.64 -0.72 4.57
N CYS A 142 -2.13 -0.33 3.41
CA CYS A 142 -2.47 0.93 2.76
C CYS A 142 -3.73 0.71 1.93
N MET A 143 -4.83 1.36 2.30
CA MET A 143 -6.14 1.16 1.69
C MET A 143 -6.75 2.48 1.25
N MET A 144 -7.18 2.54 0.00
CA MET A 144 -7.89 3.67 -0.56
C MET A 144 -9.40 3.51 -0.36
N ARG A 145 -10.09 4.55 0.09
CA ARG A 145 -11.56 4.59 0.17
C ARG A 145 -12.17 4.77 -1.21
N LEU A 146 -13.26 4.08 -1.53
CA LEU A 146 -13.85 4.08 -2.88
C LEU A 146 -15.09 4.97 -3.06
N ASP A 147 -15.63 5.54 -1.97
CA ASP A 147 -16.87 6.30 -1.97
C ASP A 147 -16.66 7.83 -2.06
N ALA A 148 -15.42 8.30 -2.21
CA ALA A 148 -15.07 9.72 -2.26
C ALA A 148 -14.48 10.13 -3.62
N GLU A 149 -14.79 11.35 -4.08
CA GLU A 149 -14.20 11.92 -5.30
C GLU A 149 -12.67 12.08 -5.18
N ASN A 150 -12.19 12.40 -3.97
CA ASN A 150 -10.78 12.40 -3.59
C ASN A 150 -10.60 11.34 -2.50
N PRO A 151 -10.10 10.15 -2.86
CA PRO A 151 -10.18 9.02 -1.96
C PRO A 151 -9.12 9.10 -0.84
N ILE A 152 -9.58 9.10 0.41
CA ILE A 152 -8.70 9.02 1.58
C ILE A 152 -7.93 7.69 1.52
N VAL A 153 -6.63 7.72 1.81
CA VAL A 153 -5.81 6.53 1.97
C VAL A 153 -5.51 6.30 3.45
N TYR A 154 -5.85 5.13 3.97
CA TYR A 154 -5.58 4.71 5.33
C TYR A 154 -4.36 3.78 5.36
N CYS A 155 -3.42 4.01 6.27
CA CYS A 155 -2.33 3.06 6.56
C CYS A 155 -2.61 2.36 7.89
N ALA A 156 -3.38 1.27 7.84
CA ALA A 156 -3.91 0.62 9.03
C ALA A 156 -3.01 -0.51 9.54
N ASN A 157 -2.82 -0.59 10.86
CA ASN A 157 -2.19 -1.75 11.49
C ASN A 157 -3.08 -2.99 11.37
N GLY A 158 -2.65 -3.96 10.56
CA GLY A 158 -3.37 -5.20 10.30
C GLY A 158 -2.79 -6.44 10.95
N THR A 159 -1.73 -6.34 11.79
CA THR A 159 -1.03 -7.49 12.38
C THR A 159 -1.96 -8.48 13.10
N LYS A 160 -3.11 -8.01 13.63
CA LYS A 160 -4.10 -8.85 14.34
C LYS A 160 -5.56 -8.44 14.09
N LEU A 161 -5.84 -7.69 13.02
CA LEU A 161 -7.17 -7.15 12.79
C LEU A 161 -7.91 -7.96 11.72
N PRO A 162 -8.96 -8.73 12.06
CA PRO A 162 -9.79 -9.37 11.05
C PRO A 162 -10.63 -8.33 10.29
N PRO A 163 -10.97 -8.56 9.01
CA PRO A 163 -11.79 -7.67 8.19
C PRO A 163 -13.06 -7.10 8.85
N MET A 164 -13.75 -7.91 9.67
CA MET A 164 -14.98 -7.49 10.38
C MET A 164 -14.76 -6.40 11.43
N LYS A 165 -13.51 -6.18 11.85
CA LYS A 165 -13.15 -5.12 12.81
C LYS A 165 -12.67 -3.84 12.11
N VAL A 166 -12.70 -3.80 10.78
CA VAL A 166 -12.43 -2.59 10.00
C VAL A 166 -13.71 -1.76 9.98
N THR A 167 -13.78 -0.81 10.91
CA THR A 167 -14.91 0.12 11.08
C THR A 167 -14.43 1.55 10.94
N GLU A 168 -15.35 2.52 10.82
CA GLU A 168 -14.99 3.95 10.79
C GLU A 168 -14.20 4.35 12.04
N ALA A 169 -14.63 3.88 13.21
CA ALA A 169 -13.95 4.15 14.48
C ALA A 169 -12.55 3.51 14.56
N PHE A 170 -12.34 2.37 13.91
CA PHE A 170 -11.00 1.81 13.79
C PHE A 170 -10.15 2.67 12.85
N LEU A 171 -10.65 2.96 11.64
CA LEU A 171 -9.92 3.72 10.64
C LEU A 171 -9.59 5.15 11.09
N SER A 172 -10.44 5.78 11.89
CA SER A 172 -10.20 7.13 12.40
C SER A 172 -8.93 7.23 13.24
N THR A 173 -8.57 6.14 13.94
CA THR A 173 -7.36 6.07 14.77
C THR A 173 -6.09 5.74 13.98
N GLN A 174 -6.21 5.45 12.68
CA GLN A 174 -5.09 5.08 11.84
C GLN A 174 -4.53 6.30 11.11
N PRO A 175 -3.25 6.30 10.70
CA PRO A 175 -2.73 7.31 9.80
C PRO A 175 -3.57 7.41 8.52
N GLN A 176 -3.95 8.63 8.20
CA GLN A 176 -4.82 8.98 7.06
C GLN A 176 -4.11 10.01 6.18
N PHE A 177 -4.16 9.74 4.88
CA PHE A 177 -3.69 10.64 3.84
C PHE A 177 -4.89 11.16 3.08
N ARG A 178 -4.88 12.46 2.76
CA ARG A 178 -6.00 13.13 2.07
C ARG A 178 -6.30 12.51 0.71
N ASN A 179 -5.28 11.96 0.07
CA ASN A 179 -5.33 11.35 -1.24
C ASN A 179 -4.14 10.39 -1.46
N LEU A 180 -4.12 9.71 -2.59
CA LEU A 180 -3.03 8.80 -2.97
C LEU A 180 -1.70 9.52 -3.15
N ASN A 181 -1.72 10.71 -3.75
CA ASN A 181 -0.50 11.45 -4.03
C ASN A 181 0.29 11.73 -2.74
N ASP A 182 -0.38 12.19 -1.68
CA ASP A 182 0.22 12.43 -0.38
C ASP A 182 0.77 11.13 0.24
N ALA A 183 0.02 10.03 0.10
CA ALA A 183 0.47 8.72 0.59
C ALA A 183 1.75 8.26 -0.11
N ILE A 184 1.81 8.32 -1.45
CA ILE A 184 2.99 7.92 -2.22
C ILE A 184 4.17 8.83 -1.93
N ALA A 185 3.97 10.15 -1.79
CA ALA A 185 5.02 11.09 -1.47
C ALA A 185 5.66 10.78 -0.10
N VAL A 186 4.84 10.49 0.91
CA VAL A 186 5.32 10.12 2.26
C VAL A 186 6.03 8.77 2.23
N LEU A 187 5.49 7.78 1.52
CA LEU A 187 6.17 6.50 1.34
C LEU A 187 7.53 6.71 0.68
N ALA A 188 7.60 7.42 -0.43
CA ALA A 188 8.84 7.72 -1.15
C ALA A 188 9.88 8.40 -0.26
N GLN A 189 9.47 9.40 0.52
CA GLN A 189 10.34 10.08 1.48
C GLN A 189 10.82 9.14 2.59
N TRP A 190 9.95 8.26 3.07
CA TRP A 190 10.32 7.26 4.06
C TRP A 190 11.34 6.26 3.49
N PHE A 191 11.10 5.68 2.31
CA PHE A 191 12.07 4.83 1.59
C PHE A 191 13.43 5.52 1.46
N LEU A 192 13.44 6.80 1.05
CA LEU A 192 14.66 7.58 0.91
C LEU A 192 15.38 7.78 2.26
N SER A 193 14.64 8.11 3.32
CA SER A 193 15.21 8.33 4.65
C SER A 193 15.89 7.08 5.20
N GLU A 194 15.27 5.92 5.03
CA GLU A 194 15.81 4.64 5.47
C GLU A 194 17.04 4.22 4.65
N THR A 195 17.06 4.54 3.34
CA THR A 195 18.22 4.23 2.47
C THR A 195 19.43 5.16 2.70
N ASN A 196 19.19 6.38 3.18
CA ASN A 196 20.24 7.40 3.41
C ASN A 196 20.89 7.33 4.79
N GLN A 197 20.34 6.58 5.76
CA GLN A 197 20.92 6.39 7.11
C GLN A 197 22.18 5.50 7.12
N LYS A 198 23.07 5.65 6.12
CA LYS A 198 24.35 4.95 5.94
C LYS A 198 25.41 5.19 7.04
N SER A 199 25.11 5.82 8.16
CA SER A 199 26.14 6.23 9.13
C SER A 199 25.66 6.25 10.57
N SER A 200 25.56 5.08 11.19
CA SER A 200 26.24 4.74 12.44
C SER A 200 25.68 3.43 12.97
N ILE A 201 26.57 2.56 13.43
CA ILE A 201 26.22 1.31 14.09
C ILE A 201 25.69 1.72 15.47
N ASN A 202 24.36 1.80 15.59
CA ASN A 202 23.64 1.56 16.83
C ASN A 202 22.42 0.71 16.48
N GLU A 203 22.25 -0.38 17.22
CA GLU A 203 21.32 -1.48 16.96
C GLU A 203 19.86 -1.13 17.28
N ASP A 204 19.29 -0.11 16.66
CA ASP A 204 17.86 0.21 16.87
C ASP A 204 17.01 -0.40 15.78
N ASP A 205 16.25 -1.44 16.10
CA ASP A 205 15.43 -2.17 15.13
C ASP A 205 14.53 -1.25 14.31
N ALA A 206 14.51 -1.46 12.99
CA ALA A 206 13.62 -0.72 12.11
C ALA A 206 12.23 -1.29 12.27
N GLN A 207 11.53 -0.82 13.30
CA GLN A 207 10.12 -1.07 13.47
C GLN A 207 9.36 -0.15 12.52
N LEU A 208 8.36 -0.69 11.83
CA LEU A 208 7.31 0.07 11.17
C LEU A 208 6.55 0.86 12.23
N ASP A 209 7.08 2.04 12.55
CA ASP A 209 6.49 2.97 13.49
C ASP A 209 5.48 3.85 12.76
N LEU A 210 4.19 3.60 13.04
CA LEU A 210 3.09 4.44 12.57
C LEU A 210 3.24 5.89 13.04
N GLY A 211 3.87 6.13 14.19
CA GLY A 211 4.25 7.44 14.69
C GLY A 211 5.31 8.13 13.82
N LYS A 212 6.32 7.41 13.33
CA LYS A 212 7.30 7.94 12.38
C LYS A 212 6.67 8.25 11.02
N LEU A 213 5.81 7.37 10.52
CA LEU A 213 5.03 7.62 9.28
C LEU A 213 4.15 8.86 9.43
N ALA A 214 3.48 9.01 10.57
CA ALA A 214 2.71 10.20 10.93
C ALA A 214 3.58 11.46 11.03
N GLN A 215 4.78 11.36 11.61
CA GLN A 215 5.71 12.47 11.71
C GLN A 215 6.20 12.93 10.33
N ILE A 216 6.57 12.01 9.44
CA ILE A 216 6.96 12.33 8.06
C ILE A 216 5.78 12.99 7.32
N TYR A 217 4.57 12.47 7.50
CA TYR A 217 3.35 13.10 6.98
C TYR A 217 3.16 14.54 7.49
N GLN A 218 3.28 14.77 8.80
CA GLN A 218 3.15 16.11 9.39
C GLN A 218 4.20 17.08 8.82
N GLN A 219 5.44 16.62 8.65
CA GLN A 219 6.51 17.41 8.02
C GLN A 219 6.22 17.71 6.55
N HIS A 220 5.65 16.74 5.82
CA HIS A 220 5.34 16.85 4.40
C HIS A 220 4.16 17.81 4.13
N CYS A 221 3.12 17.76 4.96
CA CYS A 221 1.88 18.50 4.73
C CYS A 221 1.92 19.98 5.16
N LYS A 222 2.98 20.46 5.84
CA LYS A 222 3.08 21.83 6.40
C LYS A 222 1.77 22.33 7.03
N SER A 223 1.02 21.44 7.66
CA SER A 223 -0.36 21.68 8.08
C SER A 223 -0.44 21.59 9.59
N ASN A 224 -0.88 22.67 10.23
CA ASN A 224 -1.33 22.69 11.61
C ASN A 224 -2.72 22.03 11.79
N GLU A 225 -3.26 21.37 10.75
CA GLU A 225 -4.49 20.60 10.94
C GLU A 225 -4.19 19.35 11.78
N PRO A 226 -4.99 19.12 12.84
CA PRO A 226 -4.69 18.10 13.82
C PRO A 226 -4.73 16.73 13.17
N PHE A 227 -3.74 15.93 13.53
CA PHE A 227 -3.83 14.48 13.52
C PHE A 227 -5.04 14.12 14.39
N ILE A 228 -6.18 13.78 13.78
CA ILE A 228 -7.34 13.34 14.55
C ILE A 228 -7.07 11.87 14.91
N LEU A 229 -6.67 11.64 16.16
CA LEU A 229 -6.66 10.34 16.83
C LEU A 229 -8.10 9.85 17.05
#